data_AF-A0AA96SA42-F1
#
_entry.id   AF-A0AA96SA42-F1
#
_cell.length_a   1.000
_cell.length_b   1.000
_cell.length_c   1.000
_cell.angle_alpha   90.00
_cell.angle_beta   90.00
_cell.angle_gamma   90.00
#
_symmetry.space_group_name_H-M   'P 1'
#
loop_
_entity.id
_entity.type
_entity.pdbx_description
1 polymer ?
#
loop_
_entity_poly.entity_id
_entity_poly.type
_entity_poly.pdbx_seq_one_letter_code
_entity_poly.pdbx_strand_id
1 'polypeptide(L)'
;MTELKPIGKAVANVTGPKLRMIHAILHSMQAKELLALKAKSRFSKEETAPYFGAIAAEIKKRNEIPDQVLQLDVFLALAKLLKLPAARLNEREKVTARSAEIENKWFERRAKKNKAVEAQFEASFISSKLEFMLHYEYVQLFERFLKNEKAEEGKESLQANIRRYWEELPDFKKVQIFEHLHIHRSASFEEIKQGIGLGTLVFEMGIRSGLFMYGEILSPIQKEVPPGFPKEMWILHPDAIFTTEAALKTLFSGSWLLPAAMLILYTSDESAQANDESVLSSEWVTRESAYLLLFRQINELKLEQQKEEKHILHIQQELALAESSEKRAEAVYQNLRERLIVLLKTDAARPFLGDVSVSNTRLREKLIRITEKIDTNREKKGVLSAAGAWLSNTYWQTEKNTLEKKLQASYEKMADEVMEKYPYYEADLIAELTTARATANGWQFESSRLRKAEAEASKSLADLKNEELKLREKAAEAAAKTPGLKQLDAGDMLSGSSIT
;
A
#
# COMPACT_ATOMS: atom_id res chain seq x y z
N MET A 1 -47.68 2.42 -9.20
CA MET A 1 -46.42 2.55 -8.45
C MET A 1 -45.33 1.98 -9.33
N THR A 2 -44.32 2.77 -9.67
CA THR A 2 -43.10 2.23 -10.28
C THR A 2 -42.33 1.51 -9.18
N GLU A 3 -42.17 0.18 -9.30
CA GLU A 3 -41.35 -0.60 -8.38
C GLU A 3 -39.94 0.00 -8.33
N LEU A 4 -39.48 0.33 -7.13
CA LEU A 4 -38.11 0.81 -6.93
C LEU A 4 -37.13 -0.31 -7.29
N LYS A 5 -36.14 0.03 -8.11
CA LYS A 5 -35.07 -0.90 -8.47
C LYS A 5 -34.28 -1.26 -7.19
N PRO A 6 -33.88 -2.52 -7.00
CA PRO A 6 -32.94 -2.88 -5.94
C PRO A 6 -31.64 -2.08 -6.04
N ILE A 7 -30.94 -1.88 -4.90
CA ILE A 7 -29.75 -1.02 -4.86
C ILE A 7 -28.69 -1.40 -5.91
N GLY A 8 -28.37 -2.68 -6.07
CA GLY A 8 -27.39 -3.13 -7.07
C GLY A 8 -27.77 -2.71 -8.49
N LYS A 9 -29.06 -2.84 -8.85
CA LYS A 9 -29.60 -2.41 -10.14
C LYS A 9 -29.64 -0.90 -10.28
N ALA A 10 -29.95 -0.17 -9.20
CA ALA A 10 -29.91 1.29 -9.21
C ALA A 10 -28.47 1.76 -9.48
N VAL A 11 -27.48 1.20 -8.79
CA VAL A 11 -26.06 1.55 -8.98
C VAL A 11 -25.57 1.20 -10.38
N ALA A 12 -25.89 0.01 -10.90
CA ALA A 12 -25.51 -0.41 -12.26
C ALA A 12 -26.09 0.48 -13.37
N ASN A 13 -27.19 1.17 -13.11
CA ASN A 13 -27.86 2.05 -14.06
C ASN A 13 -27.39 3.51 -14.00
N VAL A 14 -26.79 3.94 -12.90
CA VAL A 14 -26.33 5.33 -12.77
C VAL A 14 -24.96 5.50 -13.44
N THR A 15 -24.84 6.51 -14.30
CA THR A 15 -23.66 6.79 -15.12
C THR A 15 -23.33 8.30 -15.10
N GLY A 16 -22.21 8.68 -15.73
CA GLY A 16 -21.91 10.08 -16.02
C GLY A 16 -21.64 10.95 -14.78
N PRO A 17 -22.06 12.23 -14.78
CA PRO A 17 -21.81 13.16 -13.68
C PRO A 17 -22.46 12.74 -12.36
N LYS A 18 -23.64 12.11 -12.42
CA LYS A 18 -24.39 11.64 -11.25
C LYS A 18 -23.63 10.55 -10.50
N LEU A 19 -23.12 9.54 -11.23
CA LEU A 19 -22.28 8.49 -10.65
C LEU A 19 -21.02 9.07 -9.99
N ARG A 20 -20.33 9.99 -10.68
CA ARG A 20 -19.12 10.65 -10.18
C ARG A 20 -19.40 11.46 -8.92
N MET A 21 -20.58 12.07 -8.82
CA MET A 21 -21.05 12.76 -7.61
C MET A 21 -21.24 11.79 -6.45
N ILE A 22 -21.98 10.69 -6.65
CA ILE A 22 -22.18 9.67 -5.61
C ILE A 22 -20.83 9.14 -5.11
N HIS A 23 -19.94 8.81 -6.05
CA HIS A 23 -18.60 8.34 -5.70
C HIS A 23 -17.79 9.42 -4.95
N ALA A 24 -17.85 10.69 -5.35
CA ALA A 24 -17.12 11.76 -4.69
C ALA A 24 -17.59 11.96 -3.23
N ILE A 25 -18.90 11.90 -3.00
CA ILE A 25 -19.49 11.93 -1.65
C ILE A 25 -18.90 10.80 -0.81
N LEU A 26 -18.95 9.56 -1.31
CA LEU A 26 -18.58 8.38 -0.53
C LEU A 26 -17.07 8.26 -0.24
N HIS A 27 -16.21 8.85 -1.07
CA HIS A 27 -14.75 8.60 -1.01
C HIS A 27 -13.87 9.82 -0.73
N SER A 28 -14.26 11.05 -1.08
CA SER A 28 -13.38 12.22 -0.91
C SER A 28 -13.99 13.40 -0.15
N MET A 29 -15.31 13.58 -0.19
CA MET A 29 -15.93 14.74 0.46
C MET A 29 -15.94 14.61 1.98
N GLN A 30 -15.08 15.38 2.64
CA GLN A 30 -15.04 15.43 4.09
C GLN A 30 -16.02 16.46 4.65
N ALA A 31 -16.77 16.07 5.67
CA ALA A 31 -17.71 16.97 6.36
C ALA A 31 -17.04 18.27 6.86
N LYS A 32 -15.80 18.18 7.34
CA LYS A 32 -15.02 19.32 7.85
C LYS A 32 -14.73 20.35 6.78
N GLU A 33 -14.38 19.91 5.58
CA GLU A 33 -14.08 20.79 4.44
C GLU A 33 -15.35 21.49 3.96
N LEU A 34 -16.44 20.73 3.80
CA LEU A 34 -17.75 21.28 3.41
C LEU A 34 -18.28 22.30 4.44
N LEU A 35 -18.10 22.04 5.74
CA LEU A 35 -18.46 22.99 6.80
C LEU A 35 -17.60 24.24 6.79
N ALA A 36 -16.30 24.12 6.53
CA ALA A 36 -15.42 25.27 6.39
C ALA A 36 -15.82 26.13 5.17
N LEU A 37 -16.21 25.49 4.07
CA LEU A 37 -16.73 26.17 2.88
C LEU A 37 -18.05 26.88 3.16
N LYS A 38 -18.99 26.23 3.86
CA LYS A 38 -20.24 26.86 4.32
C LYS A 38 -19.98 28.07 5.23
N ALA A 39 -19.03 27.95 6.16
CA ALA A 39 -18.67 29.05 7.05
C ALA A 39 -18.08 30.23 6.27
N LYS A 40 -17.19 29.96 5.30
CA LYS A 40 -16.63 30.99 4.42
C LYS A 40 -17.68 31.64 3.53
N SER A 41 -18.64 30.86 3.02
CA SER A 41 -19.67 31.37 2.12
C SER A 41 -20.65 32.31 2.83
N ARG A 42 -20.88 32.13 4.14
CA ARG A 42 -21.62 33.10 4.98
C ARG A 42 -20.97 34.48 5.08
N PHE A 43 -19.68 34.61 4.74
CA PHE A 43 -18.96 35.89 4.71
C PHE A 43 -18.81 36.46 3.29
N SER A 44 -19.30 35.75 2.25
CA SER A 44 -19.25 36.17 0.85
C SER A 44 -20.63 36.58 0.34
N LYS A 45 -20.71 37.57 -0.55
CA LYS A 45 -21.96 38.00 -1.20
C LYS A 45 -22.53 36.95 -2.18
N GLU A 46 -21.72 35.98 -2.59
CA GLU A 46 -22.11 34.85 -3.43
C GLU A 46 -22.33 33.62 -2.52
N GLU A 47 -23.46 33.59 -1.81
CA GLU A 47 -23.63 32.77 -0.58
C GLU A 47 -23.44 31.25 -0.75
N THR A 48 -23.49 30.69 -1.98
CA THR A 48 -23.40 29.23 -2.22
C THR A 48 -22.54 28.79 -3.42
N ALA A 49 -22.20 29.69 -4.35
CA ALA A 49 -21.48 29.31 -5.58
C ALA A 49 -20.08 28.69 -5.33
N PRO A 50 -19.24 29.21 -4.41
CA PRO A 50 -17.95 28.58 -4.09
C PRO A 50 -18.08 27.18 -3.48
N TYR A 51 -19.16 26.92 -2.75
CA TYR A 51 -19.43 25.61 -2.14
C TYR A 51 -19.74 24.56 -3.22
N PHE A 52 -20.66 24.86 -4.14
CA PHE A 52 -20.98 23.97 -5.26
C PHE A 52 -19.81 23.82 -6.24
N GLY A 53 -19.04 24.89 -6.46
CA GLY A 53 -17.82 24.84 -7.27
C GLY A 53 -16.78 23.86 -6.73
N ALA A 54 -16.59 23.79 -5.41
CA ALA A 54 -15.69 22.82 -4.78
C ALA A 54 -16.19 21.37 -4.95
N ILE A 55 -17.49 21.14 -4.78
CA ILE A 55 -18.11 19.83 -5.03
C ILE A 55 -17.91 19.41 -6.49
N ALA A 56 -18.15 20.31 -7.43
CA ALA A 56 -17.95 20.06 -8.85
C ALA A 56 -16.48 19.76 -9.21
N ALA A 57 -15.53 20.43 -8.56
CA ALA A 57 -14.11 20.13 -8.74
C ALA A 57 -13.76 18.70 -8.29
N GLU A 58 -14.33 18.24 -7.17
CA GLU A 58 -14.18 16.85 -6.72
C GLU A 58 -14.78 15.84 -7.70
N ILE A 59 -15.94 16.14 -8.29
CA ILE A 59 -16.57 15.29 -9.31
C ILE A 59 -15.67 15.17 -10.54
N LYS A 60 -15.11 16.30 -11.01
CA LYS A 60 -14.25 16.34 -12.21
C LYS A 60 -12.99 15.48 -12.10
N LYS A 61 -12.46 15.27 -10.89
CA LYS A 61 -11.30 14.38 -10.64
C LYS A 61 -11.54 12.92 -11.06
N ARG A 62 -12.78 12.54 -11.35
CA ARG A 62 -13.21 11.17 -11.69
C ARG A 62 -13.65 11.05 -13.15
N ASN A 63 -13.44 12.07 -13.98
CA ASN A 63 -13.85 12.04 -15.38
C ASN A 63 -13.16 10.94 -16.18
N GLU A 64 -11.90 10.64 -15.86
CA GLU A 64 -11.08 9.63 -16.54
C GLU A 64 -11.35 8.19 -16.08
N ILE A 65 -12.08 8.01 -14.97
CA ILE A 65 -12.36 6.68 -14.43
C ILE A 65 -13.59 6.09 -15.15
N PRO A 66 -13.51 4.84 -15.65
CA PRO A 66 -14.65 4.18 -16.28
C PRO A 66 -15.84 4.03 -15.32
N ASP A 67 -17.05 4.15 -15.85
CA ASP A 67 -18.27 4.10 -15.04
C ASP A 67 -18.43 2.75 -14.33
N GLN A 68 -18.07 1.63 -14.95
CA GLN A 68 -18.19 0.29 -14.33
C GLN A 68 -17.34 0.17 -13.05
N VAL A 69 -16.14 0.74 -13.07
CA VAL A 69 -15.23 0.77 -11.91
C VAL A 69 -15.86 1.59 -10.77
N LEU A 70 -16.38 2.77 -11.09
CA LEU A 70 -17.03 3.65 -10.13
C LEU A 70 -18.32 3.04 -9.56
N GLN A 71 -19.10 2.32 -10.38
CA GLN A 71 -20.31 1.62 -9.96
C GLN A 71 -20.01 0.57 -8.90
N LEU A 72 -18.99 -0.27 -9.13
CA LEU A 72 -18.57 -1.24 -8.11
C LEU A 72 -18.06 -0.55 -6.85
N ASP A 73 -17.24 0.50 -6.99
CA ASP A 73 -16.70 1.23 -5.84
C ASP A 73 -17.81 1.86 -4.98
N VAL A 74 -18.81 2.48 -5.61
CA VAL A 74 -20.00 3.01 -4.94
C VAL A 74 -20.74 1.90 -4.19
N PHE A 75 -21.00 0.77 -4.85
CA PHE A 75 -21.70 -0.36 -4.24
C PHE A 75 -20.97 -0.91 -3.01
N LEU A 76 -19.65 -1.08 -3.12
CA LEU A 76 -18.78 -1.52 -2.01
C LEU A 76 -18.72 -0.48 -0.88
N ALA A 77 -18.69 0.80 -1.20
CA ALA A 77 -18.67 1.87 -0.22
C ALA A 77 -19.97 1.95 0.59
N LEU A 78 -21.13 1.74 -0.04
CA LEU A 78 -22.42 1.64 0.65
C LEU A 78 -22.40 0.50 1.68
N ALA A 79 -21.94 -0.68 1.28
CA ALA A 79 -21.80 -1.83 2.18
C ALA A 79 -20.81 -1.55 3.33
N LYS A 80 -19.68 -0.90 3.03
CA LYS A 80 -18.64 -0.54 4.02
C LYS A 80 -19.14 0.48 5.04
N LEU A 81 -19.87 1.51 4.63
CA LEU A 81 -20.49 2.48 5.55
C LEU A 81 -21.46 1.79 6.52
N LEU A 82 -22.16 0.76 6.03
CA LEU A 82 -23.04 -0.09 6.82
C LEU A 82 -22.30 -1.17 7.63
N LYS A 83 -20.97 -1.20 7.60
CA LYS A 83 -20.09 -2.18 8.26
C LYS A 83 -20.56 -3.62 7.99
N LEU A 84 -21.02 -3.89 6.78
CA LEU A 84 -21.32 -5.25 6.36
C LEU A 84 -20.00 -6.03 6.22
N PRO A 85 -20.01 -7.34 6.50
CA PRO A 85 -18.84 -8.17 6.31
C PRO A 85 -18.43 -8.17 4.83
N ALA A 86 -17.13 -8.40 4.61
CA ALA A 86 -16.61 -8.63 3.27
C ALA A 86 -17.33 -9.81 2.61
N ALA A 87 -17.66 -9.68 1.32
CA ALA A 87 -18.39 -10.71 0.58
C ALA A 87 -17.87 -10.80 -0.86
N ARG A 88 -17.87 -12.03 -1.39
CA ARG A 88 -17.56 -12.31 -2.79
C ARG A 88 -18.76 -11.88 -3.64
N LEU A 89 -18.55 -11.04 -4.65
CA LEU A 89 -19.61 -10.51 -5.53
C LEU A 89 -19.41 -11.00 -6.98
N ASN A 90 -18.88 -12.21 -7.15
CA ASN A 90 -18.55 -12.79 -8.45
C ASN A 90 -19.78 -13.19 -9.29
N GLU A 91 -20.98 -13.20 -8.69
CA GLU A 91 -22.23 -13.60 -9.33
C GLU A 91 -23.31 -12.54 -9.10
N ARG A 92 -24.25 -12.45 -10.05
CA ARG A 92 -25.36 -11.50 -10.01
C ARG A 92 -26.22 -11.68 -8.76
N GLU A 93 -26.53 -12.93 -8.42
CA GLU A 93 -27.37 -13.30 -7.28
C GLU A 93 -26.74 -12.83 -5.95
N LYS A 94 -25.40 -12.87 -5.86
CA LYS A 94 -24.67 -12.37 -4.69
C LYS A 94 -24.75 -10.85 -4.57
N VAL A 95 -24.76 -10.13 -5.70
CA VAL A 95 -25.00 -8.68 -5.73
C VAL A 95 -26.45 -8.37 -5.31
N THR A 96 -27.43 -9.14 -5.78
CA THR A 96 -28.84 -8.99 -5.37
C THR A 96 -29.03 -9.24 -3.87
N ALA A 97 -28.47 -10.33 -3.34
CA ALA A 97 -28.50 -10.64 -1.91
C ALA A 97 -27.83 -9.53 -1.08
N ARG A 98 -26.65 -9.05 -1.53
CA ARG A 98 -25.95 -7.92 -0.90
C ARG A 98 -26.77 -6.64 -0.92
N SER A 99 -27.56 -6.40 -1.97
CA SER A 99 -28.46 -5.25 -2.06
C SER A 99 -29.53 -5.30 -0.97
N ALA A 100 -30.19 -6.45 -0.81
CA ALA A 100 -31.18 -6.65 0.26
C ALA A 100 -30.56 -6.51 1.67
N GLU A 101 -29.31 -6.97 1.87
CA GLU A 101 -28.59 -6.74 3.13
C GLU A 101 -28.33 -5.25 3.40
N ILE A 102 -27.93 -4.47 2.38
CA ILE A 102 -27.71 -3.02 2.49
C ILE A 102 -29.02 -2.32 2.91
N GLU A 103 -30.13 -2.65 2.23
CA GLU A 103 -31.46 -2.08 2.52
C GLU A 103 -31.87 -2.34 3.97
N ASN A 104 -31.83 -3.61 4.39
CA ASN A 104 -32.20 -4.00 5.75
C ASN A 104 -31.27 -3.35 6.79
N LYS A 105 -29.95 -3.36 6.57
CA LYS A 105 -29.00 -2.79 7.53
C LYS A 105 -29.13 -1.29 7.66
N TRP A 106 -29.48 -0.59 6.58
CA TRP A 106 -29.73 0.84 6.63
C TRP A 106 -30.94 1.16 7.52
N PHE A 107 -32.05 0.46 7.29
CA PHE A 107 -33.27 0.57 8.10
C PHE A 107 -33.00 0.24 9.58
N GLU A 108 -32.41 -0.92 9.87
CA GLU A 108 -32.10 -1.37 11.24
C GLU A 108 -31.24 -0.36 12.01
N ARG A 109 -30.21 0.20 11.36
CA ARG A 109 -29.35 1.20 12.00
C ARG A 109 -30.11 2.48 12.31
N ARG A 110 -31.08 2.86 11.48
CA ARG A 110 -31.92 4.02 11.71
C ARG A 110 -32.90 3.75 12.86
N ALA A 111 -33.62 2.63 12.81
CA ALA A 111 -34.56 2.21 13.85
C ALA A 111 -33.87 2.07 15.22
N LYS A 112 -32.64 1.54 15.27
CA LYS A 112 -31.84 1.46 16.51
C LYS A 112 -31.53 2.84 17.11
N LYS A 113 -31.32 3.86 16.27
CA LYS A 113 -31.05 5.24 16.71
C LYS A 113 -32.33 6.00 17.07
N ASN A 114 -33.42 5.71 16.38
CA ASN A 114 -34.72 6.33 16.60
C ASN A 114 -35.82 5.27 16.54
N LYS A 115 -36.30 4.84 17.72
CA LYS A 115 -37.33 3.81 17.84
C LYS A 115 -38.64 4.17 17.14
N ALA A 116 -38.92 5.47 16.95
CA ALA A 116 -40.13 5.90 16.24
C ALA A 116 -40.13 5.49 14.75
N VAL A 117 -38.96 5.24 14.16
CA VAL A 117 -38.83 4.87 12.73
C VAL A 117 -39.49 3.51 12.45
N GLU A 118 -39.35 2.56 13.37
CA GLU A 118 -39.97 1.24 13.23
C GLU A 118 -41.49 1.35 13.34
N ALA A 119 -42.00 2.08 14.34
CA ALA A 119 -43.43 2.35 14.48
C ALA A 119 -44.02 3.10 13.27
N GLN A 120 -43.28 4.06 12.71
CA GLN A 120 -43.68 4.79 11.50
C GLN A 120 -43.72 3.87 10.28
N PHE A 121 -42.76 2.95 10.13
CA PHE A 121 -42.75 1.99 9.02
C PHE A 121 -43.98 1.10 9.06
N GLU A 122 -44.25 0.48 10.21
CA GLU A 122 -45.43 -0.38 10.41
C GLU A 122 -46.75 0.38 10.17
N ALA A 123 -46.80 1.68 10.45
CA ALA A 123 -47.97 2.52 10.19
C ALA A 123 -48.10 2.97 8.71
N SER A 124 -47.00 3.08 7.96
CA SER A 124 -46.95 3.79 6.66
C SER A 124 -47.57 3.07 5.46
N PHE A 125 -48.03 1.82 5.62
CA PHE A 125 -48.48 0.92 4.53
C PHE A 125 -47.44 0.63 3.43
N ILE A 126 -46.21 1.13 3.55
CA ILE A 126 -45.12 0.85 2.62
C ILE A 126 -44.54 -0.52 2.96
N SER A 127 -44.49 -1.43 1.98
CA SER A 127 -43.86 -2.75 2.16
C SER A 127 -42.34 -2.71 2.02
N SER A 128 -41.82 -1.77 1.23
CA SER A 128 -40.39 -1.62 0.95
C SER A 128 -39.71 -0.73 1.99
N LYS A 129 -38.82 -1.32 2.80
CA LYS A 129 -37.96 -0.56 3.72
C LYS A 129 -37.12 0.50 3.00
N LEU A 130 -36.70 0.21 1.76
CA LEU A 130 -35.95 1.15 0.93
C LEU A 130 -36.80 2.37 0.59
N GLU A 131 -38.02 2.16 0.09
CA GLU A 131 -38.96 3.23 -0.25
C GLU A 131 -39.25 4.12 0.96
N PHE A 132 -39.57 3.48 2.09
CA PHE A 132 -39.82 4.17 3.35
C PHE A 132 -38.63 5.02 3.77
N MET A 133 -37.41 4.47 3.72
CA MET A 133 -36.20 5.20 4.09
C MET A 133 -35.91 6.38 3.17
N LEU A 134 -36.22 6.30 1.88
CA LEU A 134 -36.09 7.41 0.94
C LEU A 134 -37.07 8.55 1.27
N HIS A 135 -38.35 8.25 1.47
CA HIS A 135 -39.34 9.24 1.92
C HIS A 135 -38.92 9.88 3.25
N TYR A 136 -38.49 9.06 4.20
CA TYR A 136 -38.05 9.51 5.51
C TYR A 136 -36.85 10.47 5.40
N GLU A 137 -35.82 10.15 4.62
CA GLU A 137 -34.65 11.02 4.49
C GLU A 137 -34.94 12.29 3.67
N TYR A 138 -35.85 12.25 2.68
CA TYR A 138 -36.33 13.47 2.02
C TYR A 138 -37.03 14.41 3.00
N VAL A 139 -37.90 13.87 3.88
CA VAL A 139 -38.56 14.67 4.94
C VAL A 139 -37.54 15.23 5.92
N GLN A 140 -36.53 14.45 6.31
CA GLN A 140 -35.44 14.96 7.17
C GLN A 140 -34.62 16.07 6.50
N LEU A 141 -34.36 15.96 5.20
CA LEU A 141 -33.67 16.98 4.41
C LEU A 141 -34.49 18.27 4.39
N PHE A 142 -35.78 18.13 4.12
CA PHE A 142 -36.76 19.19 4.13
C PHE A 142 -36.84 19.92 5.49
N GLU A 143 -36.99 19.18 6.59
CA GLU A 143 -37.08 19.75 7.94
C GLU A 143 -35.81 20.53 8.33
N ARG A 144 -34.63 20.06 7.88
CA ARG A 144 -33.37 20.76 8.11
C ARG A 144 -33.28 22.05 7.34
N PHE A 145 -33.73 22.05 6.08
CA PHE A 145 -33.76 23.25 5.26
C PHE A 145 -34.70 24.30 5.87
N LEU A 146 -35.93 23.93 6.24
CA LEU A 146 -36.86 24.86 6.90
C LEU A 146 -36.30 25.49 8.17
N LYS A 147 -35.55 24.73 8.98
CA LYS A 147 -34.92 25.26 10.20
C LYS A 147 -33.84 26.30 9.92
N ASN A 148 -33.24 26.27 8.74
CA ASN A 148 -32.16 27.16 8.32
C ASN A 148 -32.61 28.25 7.33
N GLU A 149 -33.83 28.14 6.79
CA GLU A 149 -34.39 29.10 5.84
C GLU A 149 -34.44 30.50 6.47
N LYS A 150 -33.82 31.47 5.78
CA LYS A 150 -33.89 32.88 6.16
C LYS A 150 -35.05 33.52 5.42
N ALA A 151 -35.73 34.46 6.07
CA ALA A 151 -36.72 35.31 5.39
C ALA A 151 -35.98 36.25 4.42
N GLU A 152 -36.16 36.02 3.12
CA GLU A 152 -35.62 36.87 2.06
C GLU A 152 -36.78 37.53 1.30
N GLU A 153 -36.65 38.83 1.06
CA GLU A 153 -37.69 39.63 0.41
C GLU A 153 -37.85 39.20 -1.07
N GLY A 154 -39.06 38.77 -1.45
CA GLY A 154 -39.36 38.30 -2.81
C GLY A 154 -39.11 36.81 -3.07
N LYS A 155 -38.53 36.06 -2.11
CA LYS A 155 -38.38 34.60 -2.21
C LYS A 155 -39.59 33.89 -1.61
N GLU A 156 -40.27 33.07 -2.41
CA GLU A 156 -41.36 32.23 -1.92
C GLU A 156 -40.81 31.21 -0.91
N SER A 157 -41.34 31.20 0.31
CA SER A 157 -40.87 30.28 1.34
C SER A 157 -41.14 28.84 0.95
N LEU A 158 -40.30 27.92 1.44
CA LEU A 158 -40.49 26.51 1.17
C LEU A 158 -41.82 25.99 1.75
N GLN A 159 -42.29 26.56 2.87
CA GLN A 159 -43.62 26.25 3.42
C GLN A 159 -44.74 26.63 2.44
N ALA A 160 -44.64 27.78 1.77
CA ALA A 160 -45.64 28.21 0.77
C ALA A 160 -45.68 27.25 -0.43
N ASN A 161 -44.52 26.74 -0.87
CA ASN A 161 -44.45 25.74 -1.94
C ASN A 161 -45.12 24.41 -1.55
N ILE A 162 -44.99 23.95 -0.30
CA ILE A 162 -45.72 22.76 0.16
C ILE A 162 -47.21 23.01 0.21
N ARG A 163 -47.61 24.19 0.71
CA ARG A 163 -49.02 24.55 0.74
C ARG A 163 -49.61 24.55 -0.66
N ARG A 164 -48.91 25.13 -1.64
CA ARG A 164 -49.33 25.10 -3.05
C ARG A 164 -49.47 23.66 -3.56
N TYR A 165 -48.46 22.81 -3.32
CA TYR A 165 -48.53 21.41 -3.73
C TYR A 165 -49.70 20.67 -3.06
N TRP A 166 -49.92 20.90 -1.77
CA TRP A 166 -51.05 20.34 -1.04
C TRP A 166 -52.38 20.77 -1.65
N GLU A 167 -52.53 22.06 -1.97
CA GLU A 167 -53.74 22.60 -2.61
C GLU A 167 -53.97 22.00 -4.01
N GLU A 168 -52.91 21.77 -4.78
CA GLU A 168 -52.92 21.15 -6.12
C GLU A 168 -53.08 19.61 -6.08
N LEU A 169 -52.91 18.98 -4.92
CA LEU A 169 -52.99 17.53 -4.78
C LEU A 169 -54.40 17.02 -5.16
N PRO A 170 -54.53 15.95 -5.97
CA PRO A 170 -55.82 15.39 -6.32
C PRO A 170 -56.65 15.00 -5.09
N ASP A 171 -57.95 15.31 -5.11
CA ASP A 171 -58.84 15.16 -3.94
C ASP A 171 -58.87 13.73 -3.38
N PHE A 172 -58.82 12.72 -4.25
CA PHE A 172 -58.77 11.33 -3.80
C PHE A 172 -57.54 11.02 -2.93
N LYS A 173 -56.38 11.63 -3.23
CA LYS A 173 -55.17 11.48 -2.41
C LYS A 173 -55.30 12.23 -1.09
N LYS A 174 -55.88 13.44 -1.11
CA LYS A 174 -56.17 14.20 0.12
C LYS A 174 -57.08 13.40 1.06
N VAL A 175 -58.14 12.78 0.52
CA VAL A 175 -59.06 11.93 1.29
C VAL A 175 -58.33 10.74 1.93
N GLN A 176 -57.46 10.04 1.18
CA GLN A 176 -56.65 8.95 1.73
C GLN A 176 -55.77 9.41 2.89
N ILE A 177 -55.16 10.61 2.77
CA ILE A 177 -54.33 11.20 3.83
C ILE A 177 -55.18 11.56 5.05
N PHE A 178 -56.35 12.18 4.85
CA PHE A 178 -57.28 12.50 5.95
C PHE A 178 -57.75 11.26 6.71
N GLU A 179 -58.11 10.20 5.98
CA GLU A 179 -58.55 8.94 6.58
C GLU A 179 -57.43 8.27 7.37
N HIS A 180 -56.22 8.24 6.81
CA HIS A 180 -55.06 7.62 7.46
C HIS A 180 -54.64 8.36 8.73
N LEU A 181 -54.60 9.70 8.68
CA LEU A 181 -54.15 10.53 9.80
C LEU A 181 -55.29 10.88 10.78
N HIS A 182 -56.50 10.38 10.54
CA HIS A 182 -57.71 10.69 11.31
C HIS A 182 -57.98 12.19 11.44
N ILE A 183 -57.77 12.94 10.35
CA ILE A 183 -57.99 14.39 10.27
C ILE A 183 -59.36 14.66 9.66
N HIS A 184 -60.04 15.70 10.15
CA HIS A 184 -61.31 16.14 9.57
C HIS A 184 -61.13 16.60 8.12
N ARG A 185 -62.01 16.16 7.20
CA ARG A 185 -61.87 16.41 5.75
C ARG A 185 -61.91 17.89 5.35
N SER A 186 -62.46 18.76 6.20
CA SER A 186 -62.48 20.21 5.99
C SER A 186 -61.32 20.96 6.65
N ALA A 187 -60.34 20.24 7.23
CA ALA A 187 -59.23 20.88 7.91
C ALA A 187 -58.39 21.71 6.93
N SER A 188 -58.12 22.96 7.31
CA SER A 188 -57.24 23.85 6.57
C SER A 188 -55.77 23.42 6.69
N PHE A 189 -54.92 23.88 5.77
CA PHE A 189 -53.48 23.58 5.82
C PHE A 189 -52.84 23.96 7.16
N GLU A 190 -53.23 25.11 7.74
CA GLU A 190 -52.67 25.56 9.02
C GLU A 190 -53.14 24.67 10.19
N GLU A 191 -54.40 24.19 10.17
CA GLU A 191 -54.90 23.24 11.18
C GLU A 191 -54.16 21.90 11.09
N ILE A 192 -53.91 21.40 9.87
CA ILE A 192 -53.14 20.17 9.65
C ILE A 192 -51.71 20.34 10.19
N LYS A 193 -51.05 21.45 9.81
CA LYS A 193 -49.70 21.78 10.27
C LYS A 193 -49.60 21.84 11.79
N GLN A 194 -50.58 22.46 12.47
CA GLN A 194 -50.60 22.56 13.93
C GLN A 194 -50.90 21.22 14.61
N GLY A 195 -51.77 20.40 14.01
CA GLY A 195 -52.18 19.11 14.59
C GLY A 195 -51.14 18.00 14.47
N ILE A 196 -50.65 17.73 13.25
CA ILE A 196 -49.78 16.59 12.95
C ILE A 196 -48.34 16.97 12.58
N GLY A 197 -48.09 18.26 12.33
CA GLY A 197 -46.80 18.75 11.86
C GLY A 197 -46.61 18.63 10.35
N LEU A 198 -45.78 19.53 9.81
CA LEU A 198 -45.51 19.62 8.38
C LEU A 198 -44.71 18.42 7.85
N GLY A 199 -43.77 17.87 8.65
CA GLY A 199 -42.98 16.70 8.26
C GLY A 199 -43.85 15.47 8.01
N THR A 200 -44.82 15.21 8.89
CA THR A 200 -45.80 14.13 8.75
C THR A 200 -46.66 14.30 7.50
N LEU A 201 -47.16 15.52 7.25
CA LEU A 201 -47.94 15.81 6.05
C LEU A 201 -47.13 15.55 4.77
N VAL A 202 -45.90 16.06 4.70
CA VAL A 202 -45.01 15.88 3.54
C VAL A 202 -44.65 14.41 3.35
N PHE A 203 -44.45 13.66 4.43
CA PHE A 203 -44.22 12.21 4.36
C PHE A 203 -45.41 11.51 3.69
N GLU A 204 -46.62 11.77 4.16
CA GLU A 204 -47.86 11.17 3.63
C GLU A 204 -48.13 11.56 2.17
N MET A 205 -47.96 12.83 1.83
CA MET A 205 -48.04 13.29 0.43
C MET A 205 -47.04 12.52 -0.45
N GLY A 206 -45.83 12.28 0.07
CA GLY A 206 -44.78 11.52 -0.57
C GLY A 206 -45.20 10.08 -0.86
N ILE A 207 -45.76 9.36 0.11
CA ILE A 207 -46.17 7.95 -0.11
C ILE A 207 -47.22 7.85 -1.22
N ARG A 208 -48.19 8.78 -1.27
CA ARG A 208 -49.28 8.72 -2.26
C ARG A 208 -48.89 9.30 -3.63
N SER A 209 -47.82 10.08 -3.68
CA SER A 209 -47.35 10.72 -4.92
C SER A 209 -46.07 10.10 -5.47
N GLY A 210 -45.30 9.36 -4.69
CA GLY A 210 -44.00 8.85 -5.06
C GLY A 210 -42.87 9.88 -4.89
N LEU A 211 -41.63 9.44 -5.09
CA LEU A 211 -40.43 10.23 -4.82
C LEU A 211 -40.29 11.48 -5.72
N PHE A 212 -40.92 11.50 -6.90
CA PHE A 212 -40.82 12.64 -7.82
C PHE A 212 -41.40 13.93 -7.22
N MET A 213 -42.38 13.81 -6.32
CA MET A 213 -42.99 14.94 -5.59
C MET A 213 -41.93 15.83 -4.94
N TYR A 214 -40.89 15.22 -4.34
CA TYR A 214 -39.84 15.99 -3.68
C TYR A 214 -39.08 16.90 -4.65
N GLY A 215 -38.95 16.49 -5.92
CA GLY A 215 -38.37 17.33 -6.95
C GLY A 215 -39.20 18.59 -7.24
N GLU A 216 -40.52 18.47 -7.21
CA GLU A 216 -41.44 19.59 -7.44
C GLU A 216 -41.49 20.55 -6.24
N ILE A 217 -41.64 20.02 -5.03
CA ILE A 217 -41.67 20.81 -3.79
C ILE A 217 -40.33 21.54 -3.57
N LEU A 218 -39.20 20.89 -3.87
CA LEU A 218 -37.87 21.42 -3.59
C LEU A 218 -37.29 22.19 -4.79
N SER A 219 -38.06 22.40 -5.86
CA SER A 219 -37.67 23.18 -7.05
C SER A 219 -37.02 24.54 -6.73
N PRO A 220 -37.48 25.34 -5.74
CA PRO A 220 -36.79 26.57 -5.35
C PRO A 220 -35.33 26.34 -4.92
N ILE A 221 -35.06 25.28 -4.17
CA ILE A 221 -33.71 24.91 -3.70
C ILE A 221 -32.86 24.44 -4.89
N GLN A 222 -33.46 23.73 -5.85
CA GLN A 222 -32.74 23.29 -7.04
C GLN A 222 -32.21 24.47 -7.88
N LYS A 223 -32.93 25.59 -7.89
CA LYS A 223 -32.51 26.82 -8.59
C LYS A 223 -31.32 27.52 -7.92
N GLU A 224 -31.00 27.19 -6.67
CA GLU A 224 -29.80 27.70 -5.98
C GLU A 224 -28.51 26.99 -6.43
N VAL A 225 -28.62 25.87 -7.15
CA VAL A 225 -27.48 25.23 -7.81
C VAL A 225 -27.09 26.06 -9.05
N PRO A 226 -25.83 26.51 -9.16
CA PRO A 226 -25.43 27.34 -10.29
C PRO A 226 -25.59 26.63 -11.64
N PRO A 227 -25.91 27.37 -12.72
CA PRO A 227 -26.08 26.79 -14.05
C PRO A 227 -24.78 26.12 -14.53
N GLY A 228 -24.90 24.97 -15.18
CA GLY A 228 -23.77 24.16 -15.65
C GLY A 228 -23.30 23.06 -14.69
N PHE A 229 -23.89 22.98 -13.49
CA PHE A 229 -23.68 21.85 -12.56
C PHE A 229 -24.86 20.85 -12.60
N PRO A 230 -24.62 19.57 -12.23
CA PRO A 230 -25.69 18.58 -12.05
C PRO A 230 -26.75 19.08 -11.08
N LYS A 231 -28.02 19.05 -11.50
CA LYS A 231 -29.13 19.58 -10.69
C LYS A 231 -29.21 18.86 -9.34
N GLU A 232 -28.96 17.56 -9.33
CA GLU A 232 -29.01 16.66 -8.16
C GLU A 232 -28.08 17.10 -7.01
N MET A 233 -27.11 17.99 -7.28
CA MET A 233 -26.29 18.64 -6.25
C MET A 233 -27.13 19.36 -5.19
N TRP A 234 -28.38 19.73 -5.48
CA TRP A 234 -29.27 20.35 -4.51
C TRP A 234 -29.45 19.49 -3.25
N ILE A 235 -29.33 18.16 -3.35
CA ILE A 235 -29.37 17.24 -2.18
C ILE A 235 -28.22 17.54 -1.22
N LEU A 236 -27.13 18.11 -1.74
CA LEU A 236 -25.95 18.53 -0.98
C LEU A 236 -26.00 19.98 -0.50
N HIS A 237 -27.15 20.65 -0.60
CA HIS A 237 -27.28 22.05 -0.19
C HIS A 237 -26.76 22.25 1.25
N PRO A 238 -25.93 23.28 1.51
CA PRO A 238 -25.32 23.47 2.83
C PRO A 238 -26.34 23.58 3.96
N ASP A 239 -27.53 24.15 3.69
CA ASP A 239 -28.61 24.27 4.67
C ASP A 239 -29.46 23.01 4.84
N ALA A 240 -29.38 22.09 3.89
CA ALA A 240 -29.97 20.76 4.01
C ALA A 240 -29.08 19.79 4.80
N ILE A 241 -27.76 19.89 4.65
CA ILE A 241 -26.80 18.99 5.33
C ILE A 241 -26.45 19.46 6.75
N PHE A 242 -26.21 20.76 6.94
CA PHE A 242 -25.53 21.27 8.15
C PHE A 242 -26.41 22.25 8.96
N THR A 243 -27.39 21.73 9.72
CA THR A 243 -27.96 22.48 10.86
C THR A 243 -26.93 22.59 11.99
N THR A 244 -27.07 23.56 12.90
CA THR A 244 -26.16 23.75 14.05
C THR A 244 -25.98 22.48 14.89
N GLU A 245 -27.07 21.74 15.17
CA GLU A 245 -27.01 20.46 15.89
C GLU A 245 -26.49 19.29 15.04
N ALA A 246 -26.78 19.28 13.73
CA ALA A 246 -26.36 18.19 12.84
C ALA A 246 -24.88 18.32 12.43
N ALA A 247 -24.33 19.53 12.34
CA ALA A 247 -22.94 19.78 11.95
C ALA A 247 -21.95 19.06 12.88
N LEU A 248 -22.15 19.11 14.20
CA LEU A 248 -21.31 18.43 15.18
C LEU A 248 -21.39 16.90 15.02
N LYS A 249 -22.60 16.33 14.89
CA LYS A 249 -22.77 14.87 14.68
C LYS A 249 -22.16 14.42 13.34
N THR A 250 -22.29 15.24 12.31
CA THR A 250 -21.78 15.02 10.97
C THR A 250 -20.25 15.06 10.91
N LEU A 251 -19.60 15.95 11.66
CA LEU A 251 -18.13 16.03 11.73
C LEU A 251 -17.48 14.75 12.26
N PHE A 252 -18.07 14.12 13.29
CA PHE A 252 -17.48 12.94 13.93
C PHE A 252 -17.93 11.62 13.33
N SER A 253 -19.13 11.54 12.73
CA SER A 253 -19.71 10.25 12.32
C SER A 253 -19.92 10.08 10.82
N GLY A 254 -19.74 11.13 10.00
CA GLY A 254 -20.02 11.07 8.56
C GLY A 254 -21.47 10.67 8.24
N SER A 255 -22.41 10.95 9.15
CA SER A 255 -23.79 10.43 9.12
C SER A 255 -24.63 10.87 7.92
N TRP A 256 -24.18 11.87 7.15
CA TRP A 256 -24.86 12.40 5.98
C TRP A 256 -24.52 11.67 4.68
N LEU A 257 -23.39 10.95 4.63
CA LEU A 257 -22.86 10.33 3.42
C LEU A 257 -23.83 9.32 2.82
N LEU A 258 -24.29 8.37 3.64
CA LEU A 258 -25.19 7.31 3.19
C LEU A 258 -26.55 7.87 2.74
N PRO A 259 -27.27 8.69 3.53
CA PRO A 259 -28.51 9.31 3.07
C PRO A 259 -28.35 10.12 1.78
N ALA A 260 -27.33 10.98 1.67
CA ALA A 260 -27.12 11.79 0.48
C ALA A 260 -26.85 10.94 -0.76
N ALA A 261 -25.98 9.94 -0.65
CA ALA A 261 -25.69 9.00 -1.73
C ALA A 261 -26.94 8.23 -2.17
N MET A 262 -27.75 7.75 -1.22
CA MET A 262 -29.00 7.03 -1.52
C MET A 262 -30.05 7.94 -2.18
N LEU A 263 -30.26 9.17 -1.68
CA LEU A 263 -31.20 10.09 -2.30
C LEU A 263 -30.80 10.45 -3.73
N ILE A 264 -29.51 10.72 -3.98
CA ILE A 264 -29.00 10.99 -5.33
C ILE A 264 -29.16 9.75 -6.22
N LEU A 265 -28.87 8.56 -5.72
CA LEU A 265 -29.00 7.31 -6.47
C LEU A 265 -30.42 7.11 -7.03
N TYR A 266 -31.44 7.53 -6.28
CA TYR A 266 -32.85 7.38 -6.63
C TYR A 266 -33.54 8.65 -7.16
N THR A 267 -32.79 9.72 -7.48
CA THR A 267 -33.40 10.82 -8.26
C THR A 267 -33.77 10.33 -9.65
N SER A 268 -34.91 10.78 -10.17
CA SER A 268 -35.42 10.39 -11.50
C SER A 268 -34.39 10.68 -12.60
N ASP A 269 -34.02 9.68 -13.39
CA ASP A 269 -33.24 9.85 -14.63
C ASP A 269 -34.14 9.62 -15.84
N GLU A 270 -34.15 10.57 -16.78
CA GLU A 270 -34.83 10.46 -18.08
C GLU A 270 -34.10 9.53 -19.07
N SER A 271 -32.88 9.07 -18.76
CA SER A 271 -31.95 8.44 -19.71
C SER A 271 -31.44 7.04 -19.33
N ALA A 272 -32.21 6.25 -18.57
CA ALA A 272 -31.74 4.95 -18.11
C ALA A 272 -31.70 3.91 -19.25
N GLN A 273 -30.48 3.61 -19.75
CA GLN A 273 -30.19 2.28 -20.29
C GLN A 273 -30.48 1.24 -19.21
N ALA A 274 -31.10 0.11 -19.58
CA ALA A 274 -31.44 -0.95 -18.65
C ALA A 274 -30.23 -1.88 -18.43
N ASN A 275 -29.24 -1.40 -17.68
CA ASN A 275 -28.17 -2.25 -17.18
C ASN A 275 -28.68 -3.14 -16.04
N ASP A 276 -28.12 -4.34 -16.00
CA ASP A 276 -28.40 -5.36 -15.03
C ASP A 276 -27.31 -5.43 -13.95
N GLU A 277 -27.57 -6.11 -12.82
CA GLU A 277 -26.57 -6.20 -11.73
C GLU A 277 -25.28 -6.94 -12.14
N SER A 278 -25.29 -7.59 -13.31
CA SER A 278 -24.14 -8.27 -13.90
C SER A 278 -22.93 -7.35 -14.12
N VAL A 279 -23.13 -6.04 -14.31
CA VAL A 279 -22.03 -5.07 -14.47
C VAL A 279 -21.16 -5.01 -13.21
N LEU A 280 -21.79 -5.08 -12.03
CA LEU A 280 -21.09 -5.06 -10.75
C LEU A 280 -20.32 -6.36 -10.54
N SER A 281 -20.94 -7.51 -10.86
CA SER A 281 -20.27 -8.80 -10.71
C SER A 281 -19.14 -8.98 -11.72
N SER A 282 -19.30 -8.52 -12.97
CA SER A 282 -18.24 -8.60 -13.98
C SER A 282 -17.02 -7.79 -13.59
N GLU A 283 -17.21 -6.56 -13.09
CA GLU A 283 -16.09 -5.74 -12.62
C GLU A 283 -15.43 -6.37 -11.38
N TRP A 284 -16.21 -6.98 -10.49
CA TRP A 284 -15.65 -7.69 -9.33
C TRP A 284 -14.80 -8.90 -9.76
N VAL A 285 -15.28 -9.68 -10.74
CA VAL A 285 -14.53 -10.80 -11.34
C VAL A 285 -13.26 -10.32 -12.04
N THR A 286 -13.30 -9.19 -12.74
CA THR A 286 -12.10 -8.57 -13.32
C THR A 286 -11.04 -8.30 -12.25
N ARG A 287 -11.44 -7.68 -11.13
CA ARG A 287 -10.53 -7.41 -10.00
C ARG A 287 -10.03 -8.69 -9.33
N GLU A 288 -10.88 -9.71 -9.21
CA GLU A 288 -10.50 -11.03 -8.72
C GLU A 288 -9.45 -11.69 -9.63
N SER A 289 -9.66 -11.68 -10.94
CA SER A 289 -8.71 -12.27 -11.90
C SER A 289 -7.34 -11.60 -11.84
N ALA A 290 -7.31 -10.27 -11.74
CA ALA A 290 -6.08 -9.50 -11.56
C ALA A 290 -5.40 -9.83 -10.22
N TYR A 291 -6.17 -10.00 -9.15
CA TYR A 291 -5.67 -10.41 -7.84
C TYR A 291 -5.04 -11.80 -7.88
N LEU A 292 -5.72 -12.79 -8.49
CA LEU A 292 -5.20 -14.14 -8.65
C LEU A 292 -3.93 -14.18 -9.50
N LEU A 293 -3.83 -13.33 -10.52
CA LEU A 293 -2.63 -13.19 -11.33
C LEU A 293 -1.43 -12.69 -10.51
N LEU A 294 -1.64 -11.76 -9.57
CA LEU A 294 -0.59 -11.34 -8.63
C LEU A 294 -0.07 -12.51 -7.78
N PHE A 295 -0.95 -13.40 -7.30
CA PHE A 295 -0.52 -14.59 -6.55
C PHE A 295 0.28 -15.58 -7.39
N ARG A 296 -0.11 -15.77 -8.65
CA ARG A 296 0.67 -16.60 -9.58
C ARG A 296 2.08 -16.04 -9.75
N GLN A 297 2.20 -14.75 -10.02
CA GLN A 297 3.50 -14.08 -10.14
C GLN A 297 4.33 -14.15 -8.85
N ILE A 298 3.71 -13.98 -7.68
CA ILE A 298 4.38 -14.14 -6.38
C ILE A 298 4.91 -15.58 -6.21
N ASN A 299 4.13 -16.58 -6.61
CA ASN A 299 4.54 -17.99 -6.51
C ASN A 299 5.66 -18.33 -7.51
N GLU A 300 5.61 -17.79 -8.72
CA GLU A 300 6.70 -17.91 -9.71
C GLU A 300 8.00 -17.31 -9.16
N LEU A 301 7.96 -16.09 -8.63
CA LEU A 301 9.13 -15.45 -8.00
C LEU A 301 9.66 -16.27 -6.82
N LYS A 302 8.80 -16.88 -6.00
CA LYS A 302 9.25 -17.77 -4.92
C LYS A 302 9.98 -19.00 -5.43
N LEU A 303 9.51 -19.59 -6.53
CA LEU A 303 10.18 -20.73 -7.16
C LEU A 303 11.53 -20.31 -7.74
N GLU A 304 11.62 -19.12 -8.34
CA GLU A 304 12.88 -18.55 -8.83
C GLU A 304 13.86 -18.25 -7.68
N GLN A 305 13.40 -17.65 -6.58
CA GLN A 305 14.20 -17.44 -5.37
C GLN A 305 14.76 -18.76 -4.84
N GLN A 306 13.95 -19.84 -4.78
CA GLN A 306 14.42 -21.15 -4.35
C GLN A 306 15.48 -21.75 -5.29
N LYS A 307 15.36 -21.52 -6.60
CA LYS A 307 16.39 -21.96 -7.57
C LYS A 307 17.68 -21.17 -7.37
N GLU A 308 17.59 -19.86 -7.20
CA GLU A 308 18.75 -18.99 -6.99
C GLU A 308 19.44 -19.29 -5.64
N GLU A 309 18.68 -19.55 -4.58
CA GLU A 309 19.22 -19.97 -3.27
C GLU A 309 19.99 -21.30 -3.38
N LYS A 310 19.48 -22.26 -4.16
CA LYS A 310 20.22 -23.51 -4.44
C LYS A 310 21.48 -23.26 -5.26
N HIS A 311 21.43 -22.33 -6.22
CA HIS A 311 22.59 -21.98 -7.04
C HIS A 311 23.69 -21.32 -6.21
N ILE A 312 23.33 -20.37 -5.34
CA ILE A 312 24.25 -19.74 -4.38
C ILE A 312 24.89 -20.79 -3.47
N LEU A 313 24.08 -21.72 -2.94
CA LEU A 313 24.59 -22.79 -2.08
C LEU A 313 25.62 -23.67 -2.83
N HIS A 314 25.39 -23.96 -4.11
CA HIS A 314 26.34 -24.69 -4.93
C HIS A 314 27.65 -23.91 -5.14
N ILE A 315 27.56 -22.60 -5.46
CA ILE A 315 28.75 -21.73 -5.59
C ILE A 315 29.53 -21.68 -4.27
N GLN A 316 28.85 -21.61 -3.13
CA GLN A 316 29.51 -21.61 -1.81
C GLN A 316 30.27 -22.92 -1.54
N GLN A 317 29.73 -24.06 -1.96
CA GLN A 317 30.42 -25.34 -1.86
C GLN A 317 31.67 -25.38 -2.76
N GLU A 318 31.55 -24.91 -4.01
CA GLU A 318 32.70 -24.81 -4.94
C GLU A 318 33.77 -23.85 -4.41
N LEU A 319 33.35 -22.70 -3.87
CA LEU A 319 34.26 -21.72 -3.28
C LEU A 319 35.02 -22.31 -2.10
N ALA A 320 34.36 -23.04 -1.20
CA ALA A 320 35.02 -23.70 -0.08
C ALA A 320 36.07 -24.73 -0.53
N LEU A 321 35.79 -25.46 -1.63
CA LEU A 321 36.74 -26.40 -2.23
C LEU A 321 37.91 -25.67 -2.91
N ALA A 322 37.64 -24.57 -3.61
CA ALA A 322 38.65 -23.73 -4.25
C ALA A 322 39.59 -23.11 -3.20
N GLU A 323 39.05 -22.51 -2.13
CA GLU A 323 39.84 -21.91 -1.05
C GLU A 323 40.68 -22.95 -0.29
N SER A 324 40.15 -24.17 -0.11
CA SER A 324 40.92 -25.29 0.45
C SER A 324 42.08 -25.70 -0.46
N SER A 325 41.86 -25.70 -1.78
CA SER A 325 42.85 -26.08 -2.78
C SER A 325 43.91 -24.98 -2.98
N GLU A 326 43.51 -23.72 -2.93
CA GLU A 326 44.37 -22.54 -2.88
C GLU A 326 45.34 -22.64 -1.70
N LYS A 327 44.83 -22.82 -0.48
CA LYS A 327 45.67 -22.98 0.74
C LYS A 327 46.66 -24.14 0.62
N ARG A 328 46.24 -25.27 0.05
CA ARG A 328 47.13 -26.42 -0.18
C ARG A 328 48.22 -26.08 -1.21
N ALA A 329 47.87 -25.44 -2.32
CA ALA A 329 48.82 -25.04 -3.36
C ALA A 329 49.82 -24.00 -2.84
N GLU A 330 49.35 -23.03 -2.07
CA GLU A 330 50.20 -22.04 -1.39
C GLU A 330 51.16 -22.71 -0.41
N ALA A 331 50.69 -23.64 0.42
CA ALA A 331 51.54 -24.38 1.35
C ALA A 331 52.64 -25.17 0.62
N VAL A 332 52.30 -25.84 -0.50
CA VAL A 332 53.29 -26.54 -1.34
C VAL A 332 54.31 -25.56 -1.89
N TYR A 333 53.88 -24.43 -2.43
CA TYR A 333 54.78 -23.38 -2.94
C TYR A 333 55.72 -22.84 -1.85
N GLN A 334 55.19 -22.54 -0.65
CA GLN A 334 56.01 -22.04 0.46
C GLN A 334 57.02 -23.09 0.93
N ASN A 335 56.63 -24.37 1.05
CA ASN A 335 57.55 -25.45 1.42
C ASN A 335 58.69 -25.60 0.40
N LEU A 336 58.39 -25.56 -0.90
CA LEU A 336 59.42 -25.60 -1.95
C LEU A 336 60.32 -24.35 -1.92
N ARG A 337 59.74 -23.18 -1.61
CA ARG A 337 60.49 -21.91 -1.54
C ARG A 337 61.41 -21.88 -0.34
N GLU A 338 60.97 -22.40 0.80
CA GLU A 338 61.81 -22.62 1.97
C GLU A 338 62.95 -23.59 1.67
N ARG A 339 62.69 -24.68 0.94
CA ARG A 339 63.75 -25.61 0.49
C ARG A 339 64.80 -24.89 -0.38
N LEU A 340 64.38 -24.05 -1.31
CA LEU A 340 65.30 -23.23 -2.12
C LEU A 340 66.09 -22.24 -1.25
N ILE A 341 65.44 -21.60 -0.27
CA ILE A 341 66.12 -20.69 0.68
C ILE A 341 67.16 -21.44 1.52
N VAL A 342 66.86 -22.65 1.98
CA VAL A 342 67.81 -23.49 2.73
C VAL A 342 69.01 -23.82 1.86
N LEU A 343 68.80 -24.22 0.59
CA LEU A 343 69.89 -24.47 -0.35
C LEU A 343 70.75 -23.21 -0.57
N LEU A 344 70.13 -22.04 -0.77
CA LEU A 344 70.86 -20.78 -0.92
C LEU A 344 71.62 -20.36 0.35
N LYS A 345 71.22 -20.84 1.54
CA LYS A 345 71.95 -20.61 2.78
C LYS A 345 73.20 -21.49 2.86
N THR A 346 73.08 -22.76 2.50
CA THR A 346 74.12 -23.79 2.69
C THR A 346 75.09 -23.91 1.52
N ASP A 347 74.65 -23.60 0.30
CA ASP A 347 75.49 -23.72 -0.88
C ASP A 347 76.50 -22.57 -1.00
N ALA A 348 77.77 -22.96 -1.09
CA ALA A 348 78.90 -22.07 -1.31
C ALA A 348 79.08 -21.71 -2.80
N ALA A 349 78.55 -22.54 -3.72
CA ALA A 349 78.62 -22.37 -5.17
C ALA A 349 77.41 -21.64 -5.77
N ARG A 350 76.56 -21.03 -4.94
CA ARG A 350 75.35 -20.33 -5.39
C ARG A 350 75.66 -19.18 -6.36
N PRO A 351 74.73 -18.84 -7.29
CA PRO A 351 74.92 -17.76 -8.25
C PRO A 351 75.13 -16.41 -7.55
N PHE A 352 75.99 -15.57 -8.13
CA PHE A 352 76.20 -14.21 -7.65
C PHE A 352 75.11 -13.28 -8.20
N LEU A 353 74.28 -12.75 -7.30
CA LEU A 353 73.10 -11.92 -7.61
C LEU A 353 73.37 -10.42 -7.42
N GLY A 354 74.58 -9.95 -7.75
CA GLY A 354 74.93 -8.53 -7.68
C GLY A 354 74.73 -7.92 -6.28
N ASP A 355 73.99 -6.83 -6.22
CA ASP A 355 73.75 -6.05 -5.00
C ASP A 355 73.08 -6.84 -3.88
N VAL A 356 72.20 -7.81 -4.23
CA VAL A 356 71.50 -8.62 -3.24
C VAL A 356 72.47 -9.59 -2.54
N SER A 357 73.39 -10.19 -3.29
CA SER A 357 74.46 -11.03 -2.73
C SER A 357 75.42 -10.23 -1.86
N VAL A 358 75.83 -9.02 -2.28
CA VAL A 358 76.71 -8.13 -1.49
C VAL A 358 76.02 -7.68 -0.21
N SER A 359 74.75 -7.30 -0.28
CA SER A 359 73.94 -6.94 0.88
C SER A 359 73.79 -8.12 1.85
N ASN A 360 73.54 -9.33 1.36
CA ASN A 360 73.45 -10.55 2.17
C ASN A 360 74.76 -10.81 2.92
N THR A 361 75.91 -10.71 2.24
CA THR A 361 77.24 -10.90 2.86
C THR A 361 77.50 -9.86 3.94
N ARG A 362 77.19 -8.57 3.68
CA ARG A 362 77.30 -7.50 4.69
C ARG A 362 76.40 -7.74 5.90
N LEU A 363 75.19 -8.25 5.69
CA LEU A 363 74.27 -8.61 6.78
C LEU A 363 74.79 -9.80 7.60
N ARG A 364 75.34 -10.83 6.94
CA ARG A 364 76.01 -11.97 7.62
C ARG A 364 77.20 -11.50 8.47
N GLU A 365 78.08 -10.66 7.93
CA GLU A 365 79.23 -10.12 8.67
C GLU A 365 78.79 -9.30 9.89
N LYS A 366 77.76 -8.47 9.76
CA LYS A 366 77.20 -7.70 10.88
C LYS A 366 76.60 -8.61 11.95
N LEU A 367 75.91 -9.68 11.54
CA LEU A 367 75.34 -10.67 12.45
C LEU A 367 76.44 -11.43 13.20
N ILE A 368 77.53 -11.82 12.53
CA ILE A 368 78.70 -12.45 13.16
C ILE A 368 79.29 -11.52 14.22
N ARG A 369 79.56 -10.25 13.88
CA ARG A 369 80.12 -9.26 14.83
C ARG A 369 79.22 -9.04 16.05
N ILE A 370 77.89 -9.03 15.88
CA ILE A 370 76.95 -8.87 17.00
C ILE A 370 76.84 -10.14 17.83
N THR A 371 76.94 -11.32 17.20
CA THR A 371 76.97 -12.60 17.91
C THR A 371 78.25 -12.74 18.75
N GLU A 372 79.41 -12.39 18.19
CA GLU A 372 80.68 -12.31 18.94
C GLU A 372 80.61 -11.30 20.10
N LYS A 373 79.95 -10.15 19.90
CA LYS A 373 79.69 -9.18 20.98
C LYS A 373 78.78 -9.74 22.07
N ILE A 374 77.77 -10.55 21.74
CA ILE A 374 76.91 -11.22 22.73
C ILE A 374 77.73 -12.25 23.53
N ASP A 375 78.53 -13.06 22.85
CA ASP A 375 79.30 -14.14 23.47
C ASP A 375 80.41 -13.60 24.38
N THR A 376 81.16 -12.58 23.92
CA THR A 376 82.17 -11.89 24.75
C THR A 376 81.57 -11.15 25.95
N ASN A 377 80.30 -10.73 25.88
CA ASN A 377 79.63 -10.05 27.00
C ASN A 377 79.02 -11.04 28.01
N ARG A 378 78.74 -12.30 27.60
CA ARG A 378 78.33 -13.40 28.49
C ARG A 378 79.44 -13.85 29.44
N GLU A 379 80.71 -13.63 29.07
CA GLU A 379 81.88 -14.04 29.85
C GLU A 379 82.24 -13.08 31.01
N LYS A 380 81.59 -11.91 31.11
CA LYS A 380 81.87 -10.90 32.16
C LYS A 380 81.25 -11.30 33.51
N LYS A 381 82.09 -11.60 34.51
CA LYS A 381 81.67 -11.97 35.88
C LYS A 381 81.72 -10.78 36.85
N GLY A 382 80.63 -10.51 37.58
CA GLY A 382 80.49 -9.49 38.64
C GLY A 382 79.07 -8.92 38.74
N VAL A 383 78.60 -8.49 39.92
CA VAL A 383 77.19 -8.11 40.15
C VAL A 383 76.79 -6.80 39.44
N LEU A 384 77.66 -5.78 39.46
CA LEU A 384 77.44 -4.51 38.74
C LEU A 384 77.69 -4.65 37.23
N SER A 385 78.64 -5.50 36.83
CA SER A 385 78.88 -5.82 35.42
C SER A 385 77.76 -6.69 34.84
N ALA A 386 77.07 -7.51 35.63
CA ALA A 386 75.95 -8.34 35.21
C ALA A 386 74.70 -7.52 34.82
N ALA A 387 74.37 -6.44 35.55
CA ALA A 387 73.23 -5.58 35.22
C ALA A 387 73.46 -4.78 33.91
N GLY A 388 74.67 -4.22 33.73
CA GLY A 388 75.06 -3.56 32.48
C GLY A 388 75.22 -4.54 31.30
N ALA A 389 75.72 -5.76 31.56
CA ALA A 389 75.75 -6.84 30.57
C ALA A 389 74.35 -7.30 30.18
N TRP A 390 73.39 -7.32 31.10
CA TRP A 390 72.00 -7.69 30.80
C TRP A 390 71.32 -6.67 29.87
N LEU A 391 71.39 -5.37 30.16
CA LEU A 391 70.83 -4.31 29.31
C LEU A 391 71.49 -4.24 27.92
N SER A 392 72.81 -4.42 27.86
CA SER A 392 73.50 -4.46 26.57
C SER A 392 73.21 -5.75 25.81
N ASN A 393 73.10 -6.90 26.48
CA ASN A 393 72.74 -8.16 25.84
C ASN A 393 71.28 -8.16 25.35
N THR A 394 70.33 -7.55 26.05
CA THR A 394 68.96 -7.39 25.53
C THR A 394 68.93 -6.47 24.30
N TYR A 395 69.72 -5.39 24.29
CA TYR A 395 69.91 -4.55 23.09
C TYR A 395 70.55 -5.34 21.92
N TRP A 396 71.62 -6.10 22.15
CA TRP A 396 72.25 -6.90 21.11
C TRP A 396 71.35 -8.08 20.65
N GLN A 397 70.51 -8.63 21.53
CA GLN A 397 69.51 -9.64 21.20
C GLN A 397 68.40 -9.07 20.30
N THR A 398 67.89 -7.86 20.59
CA THR A 398 66.92 -7.21 19.71
C THR A 398 67.56 -6.86 18.37
N GLU A 399 68.79 -6.34 18.36
CA GLU A 399 69.53 -6.06 17.13
C GLU A 399 69.80 -7.33 16.31
N LYS A 400 70.21 -8.43 16.96
CA LYS A 400 70.34 -9.76 16.35
C LYS A 400 69.04 -10.22 15.70
N ASN A 401 67.92 -10.17 16.43
CA ASN A 401 66.61 -10.54 15.89
C ASN A 401 66.21 -9.65 14.69
N THR A 402 66.53 -8.35 14.72
CA THR A 402 66.26 -7.46 13.57
C THR A 402 67.14 -7.80 12.37
N LEU A 403 68.40 -8.18 12.59
CA LEU A 403 69.32 -8.59 11.53
C LEU A 403 68.97 -9.95 10.96
N GLU A 404 68.55 -10.91 11.79
CA GLU A 404 68.03 -12.21 11.34
C GLU A 404 66.80 -12.04 10.45
N LYS A 405 65.86 -11.15 10.81
CA LYS A 405 64.72 -10.81 9.95
C LYS A 405 65.15 -10.17 8.61
N LYS A 406 66.10 -9.22 8.65
CA LYS A 406 66.63 -8.59 7.42
C LYS A 406 67.39 -9.59 6.54
N LEU A 407 68.11 -10.53 7.16
CA LEU A 407 68.86 -11.57 6.48
C LEU A 407 67.91 -12.59 5.83
N GLN A 408 66.85 -12.99 6.53
CA GLN A 408 65.78 -13.84 5.99
C GLN A 408 65.10 -13.18 4.79
N ALA A 409 64.71 -11.90 4.91
CA ALA A 409 64.15 -11.13 3.78
C ALA A 409 65.14 -11.00 2.61
N SER A 410 66.45 -10.96 2.89
CA SER A 410 67.47 -11.00 1.84
C SER A 410 67.54 -12.35 1.15
N TYR A 411 67.37 -13.48 1.85
CA TYR A 411 67.28 -14.81 1.21
C TYR A 411 66.03 -14.97 0.35
N GLU A 412 64.90 -14.45 0.81
CA GLU A 412 63.66 -14.44 0.02
C GLU A 412 63.85 -13.70 -1.30
N LYS A 413 64.47 -12.52 -1.27
CA LYS A 413 64.83 -11.77 -2.49
C LYS A 413 65.79 -12.55 -3.39
N MET A 414 66.77 -13.23 -2.81
CA MET A 414 67.69 -14.06 -3.60
C MET A 414 66.96 -15.25 -4.23
N ALA A 415 66.04 -15.90 -3.53
CA ALA A 415 65.23 -16.99 -4.08
C ALA A 415 64.41 -16.52 -5.28
N ASP A 416 63.78 -15.34 -5.16
CA ASP A 416 63.01 -14.75 -6.27
C ASP A 416 63.91 -14.41 -7.48
N GLU A 417 65.10 -13.85 -7.25
CA GLU A 417 66.07 -13.54 -8.32
C GLU A 417 66.69 -14.80 -8.96
N VAL A 418 66.95 -15.86 -8.19
CA VAL A 418 67.43 -17.14 -8.73
C VAL A 418 66.40 -17.75 -9.65
N MET A 419 65.13 -17.76 -9.24
CA MET A 419 64.03 -18.27 -10.08
C MET A 419 63.90 -17.50 -11.40
N GLU A 420 64.19 -16.20 -11.42
CA GLU A 420 64.06 -15.36 -12.62
C GLU A 420 65.29 -15.41 -13.53
N LYS A 421 66.50 -15.30 -12.97
CA LYS A 421 67.75 -15.09 -13.73
C LYS A 421 68.58 -16.36 -13.92
N TYR A 422 68.39 -17.38 -13.07
CA TYR A 422 69.23 -18.59 -13.05
C TYR A 422 68.39 -19.88 -12.97
N PRO A 423 67.54 -20.15 -13.96
CA PRO A 423 66.66 -21.33 -13.96
C PRO A 423 67.41 -22.67 -13.98
N TYR A 424 68.71 -22.66 -14.31
CA TYR A 424 69.56 -23.86 -14.40
C TYR A 424 70.30 -24.22 -13.10
N TYR A 425 70.24 -23.37 -12.06
CA TYR A 425 71.00 -23.60 -10.82
C TYR A 425 70.53 -24.86 -10.07
N GLU A 426 69.22 -25.04 -9.96
CA GLU A 426 68.56 -26.23 -9.42
C GLU A 426 67.29 -26.47 -10.27
N ALA A 427 67.51 -26.92 -11.50
CA ALA A 427 66.50 -26.89 -12.57
C ALA A 427 65.19 -27.60 -12.18
N ASP A 428 65.27 -28.75 -11.52
CA ASP A 428 64.11 -29.52 -11.09
C ASP A 428 63.30 -28.77 -10.01
N LEU A 429 63.97 -28.22 -9.00
CA LEU A 429 63.32 -27.47 -7.91
C LEU A 429 62.70 -26.15 -8.43
N ILE A 430 63.37 -25.48 -9.37
CA ILE A 430 62.86 -24.25 -9.98
C ILE A 430 61.65 -24.57 -10.90
N ALA A 431 61.66 -25.70 -11.61
CA ALA A 431 60.51 -26.17 -12.38
C ALA A 431 59.32 -26.55 -11.48
N GLU A 432 59.56 -27.23 -10.35
CA GLU A 432 58.53 -27.52 -9.34
C GLU A 432 57.97 -26.23 -8.71
N LEU A 433 58.82 -25.23 -8.44
CA LEU A 433 58.39 -23.94 -7.89
C LEU A 433 57.54 -23.14 -8.88
N THR A 434 57.91 -23.11 -10.16
CA THR A 434 57.17 -22.40 -11.20
C THR A 434 55.80 -23.05 -11.43
N THR A 435 55.72 -24.38 -11.45
CA THR A 435 54.45 -25.12 -11.55
C THR A 435 53.56 -24.96 -10.31
N ALA A 436 54.15 -25.02 -9.11
CA ALA A 436 53.43 -24.77 -7.86
C ALA A 436 52.88 -23.33 -7.79
N ARG A 437 53.69 -22.34 -8.22
CA ARG A 437 53.27 -20.93 -8.31
C ARG A 437 52.13 -20.73 -9.30
N ALA A 438 52.21 -21.36 -10.48
CA ALA A 438 51.14 -21.31 -11.48
C ALA A 438 49.84 -21.94 -10.95
N THR A 439 49.95 -23.06 -10.23
CA THR A 439 48.81 -23.75 -9.60
C THR A 439 48.16 -22.89 -8.52
N ALA A 440 48.95 -22.27 -7.63
CA ALA A 440 48.44 -21.38 -6.59
C ALA A 440 47.73 -20.16 -7.19
N ASN A 441 48.34 -19.52 -8.19
CA ASN A 441 47.72 -18.40 -8.91
C ASN A 441 46.41 -18.82 -9.61
N GLY A 442 46.36 -20.03 -10.19
CA GLY A 442 45.16 -20.58 -10.81
C GLY A 442 44.00 -20.74 -9.81
N TRP A 443 44.28 -21.29 -8.63
CA TRP A 443 43.28 -21.40 -7.56
C TRP A 443 42.87 -20.05 -6.99
N GLN A 444 43.79 -19.11 -6.81
CA GLN A 444 43.48 -17.75 -6.37
C GLN A 444 42.53 -17.02 -7.34
N PHE A 445 42.77 -17.17 -8.65
CA PHE A 445 41.88 -16.65 -9.69
C PHE A 445 40.50 -17.30 -9.60
N GLU A 446 40.45 -18.62 -9.43
CA GLU A 446 39.20 -19.38 -9.33
C GLU A 446 38.38 -19.00 -8.09
N SER A 447 39.00 -18.90 -6.91
CA SER A 447 38.37 -18.38 -5.69
C SER A 447 37.81 -16.97 -5.90
N SER A 448 38.57 -16.10 -6.57
CA SER A 448 38.13 -14.72 -6.86
C SER A 448 36.96 -14.67 -7.84
N ARG A 449 36.96 -15.54 -8.85
CA ARG A 449 35.87 -15.71 -9.82
C ARG A 449 34.59 -16.18 -9.14
N LEU A 450 34.69 -17.18 -8.26
CA LEU A 450 33.56 -17.73 -7.51
C LEU A 450 32.96 -16.73 -6.51
N ARG A 451 33.80 -15.95 -5.81
CA ARG A 451 33.31 -14.84 -4.94
C ARG A 451 32.53 -13.80 -5.72
N LYS A 452 32.98 -13.46 -6.94
CA LYS A 452 32.26 -12.53 -7.81
C LYS A 452 30.92 -13.12 -8.25
N ALA A 453 30.89 -14.39 -8.64
CA ALA A 453 29.66 -15.10 -9.01
C ALA A 453 28.66 -15.18 -7.83
N GLU A 454 29.14 -15.47 -6.61
CA GLU A 454 28.30 -15.47 -5.40
C GLU A 454 27.69 -14.09 -5.13
N ALA A 455 28.46 -13.02 -5.29
CA ALA A 455 27.97 -11.65 -5.09
C ALA A 455 26.92 -11.26 -6.14
N GLU A 456 27.12 -11.66 -7.40
CA GLU A 456 26.15 -11.43 -8.49
C GLU A 456 24.85 -12.21 -8.27
N ALA A 457 24.94 -13.50 -7.90
CA ALA A 457 23.79 -14.34 -7.58
C ALA A 457 23.04 -13.84 -6.34
N SER A 458 23.76 -13.42 -5.29
CA SER A 458 23.18 -12.83 -4.08
C SER A 458 22.44 -11.52 -4.38
N LYS A 459 22.96 -10.71 -5.29
CA LYS A 459 22.29 -9.50 -5.76
C LYS A 459 21.01 -9.84 -6.52
N SER A 460 21.06 -10.82 -7.44
CA SER A 460 19.89 -11.29 -8.17
C SER A 460 18.79 -11.79 -7.21
N LEU A 461 19.15 -12.58 -6.19
CA LEU A 461 18.22 -13.03 -5.16
C LEU A 461 17.57 -11.86 -4.39
N ALA A 462 18.35 -10.82 -4.07
CA ALA A 462 17.83 -9.63 -3.41
C ALA A 462 16.85 -8.86 -4.31
N ASP A 463 17.14 -8.76 -5.60
CA ASP A 463 16.25 -8.12 -6.58
C ASP A 463 14.92 -8.89 -6.71
N LEU A 464 14.97 -10.22 -6.81
CA LEU A 464 13.77 -11.09 -6.81
C LEU A 464 12.93 -10.93 -5.54
N LYS A 465 13.56 -10.83 -4.36
CA LYS A 465 12.87 -10.59 -3.08
C LYS A 465 12.20 -9.22 -3.03
N ASN A 466 12.85 -8.19 -3.59
CA ASN A 466 12.27 -6.85 -3.69
C ASN A 466 11.08 -6.82 -4.65
N GLU A 467 11.15 -7.53 -5.78
CA GLU A 467 10.03 -7.65 -6.71
C GLU A 467 8.84 -8.38 -6.09
N GLU A 468 9.09 -9.47 -5.35
CA GLU A 468 8.05 -10.18 -4.62
C GLU A 468 7.35 -9.26 -3.61
N LEU A 469 8.12 -8.47 -2.86
CA LEU A 469 7.58 -7.51 -1.89
C LEU A 469 6.66 -6.49 -2.56
N LYS A 470 7.08 -5.91 -3.70
CA LYS A 470 6.23 -4.99 -4.49
C LYS A 470 4.93 -5.64 -4.95
N LEU A 471 4.96 -6.91 -5.37
CA LEU A 471 3.75 -7.64 -5.76
C LEU A 471 2.84 -7.91 -4.56
N ARG A 472 3.40 -8.25 -3.40
CA ARG A 472 2.63 -8.41 -2.15
C ARG A 472 1.96 -7.11 -1.70
N GLU A 473 2.64 -5.98 -1.85
CA GLU A 473 2.06 -4.66 -1.59
C GLU A 473 0.89 -4.39 -2.55
N LYS A 474 1.07 -4.61 -3.85
CA LYS A 474 -0.01 -4.50 -4.84
C LYS A 474 -1.20 -5.40 -4.52
N ALA A 475 -0.95 -6.65 -4.11
CA ALA A 475 -2.00 -7.57 -3.69
C ALA A 475 -2.73 -7.06 -2.44
N ALA A 476 -2.00 -6.59 -1.43
CA ALA A 476 -2.57 -6.02 -0.22
C ALA A 476 -3.45 -4.78 -0.51
N GLU A 477 -3.00 -3.90 -1.42
CA GLU A 477 -3.76 -2.75 -1.89
C GLU A 477 -5.03 -3.16 -2.64
N ALA A 478 -4.94 -4.12 -3.57
CA ALA A 478 -6.08 -4.64 -4.32
C ALA A 478 -7.14 -5.24 -3.37
N ALA A 479 -6.68 -6.01 -2.39
CA ALA A 479 -7.51 -6.61 -1.36
C ALA A 479 -8.13 -5.59 -0.39
N ALA A 480 -7.44 -4.48 -0.11
CA ALA A 480 -7.98 -3.39 0.70
C ALA A 480 -9.06 -2.60 -0.04
N LYS A 481 -8.89 -2.42 -1.35
CA LYS A 481 -9.86 -1.72 -2.22
C LYS A 481 -11.12 -2.54 -2.50
N THR A 482 -10.99 -3.87 -2.57
CA THR A 482 -12.10 -4.76 -2.95
C THR A 482 -12.40 -5.76 -1.82
N PRO A 483 -13.33 -5.44 -0.90
CA PRO A 483 -13.79 -6.37 0.12
C PRO A 483 -14.24 -7.70 -0.49
N GLY A 484 -13.83 -8.81 0.13
CA GLY A 484 -14.13 -10.17 -0.30
C GLY A 484 -12.93 -10.88 -0.94
N LEU A 485 -11.96 -10.14 -1.51
CA LEU A 485 -10.79 -10.76 -2.14
C LEU A 485 -9.89 -11.52 -1.15
N LYS A 486 -9.70 -11.02 0.07
CA LYS A 486 -8.88 -11.72 1.10
C LYS A 486 -9.43 -13.08 1.52
N GLN A 487 -10.73 -13.32 1.33
CA GLN A 487 -11.35 -14.60 1.69
C GLN A 487 -10.89 -15.73 0.76
N LEU A 488 -10.30 -15.39 -0.39
CA LEU A 488 -9.69 -16.33 -1.33
C LEU A 488 -8.37 -16.93 -0.82
N ASP A 489 -7.65 -16.19 0.04
CA ASP A 489 -6.33 -16.59 0.52
C ASP A 489 -6.39 -17.76 1.53
N ALA A 490 -7.55 -18.03 2.13
CA ALA A 490 -7.66 -18.89 3.32
C ALA A 490 -8.16 -20.32 3.07
N GLY A 491 -8.72 -20.64 1.89
CA GLY A 491 -9.37 -21.94 1.65
C GLY A 491 -8.92 -22.67 0.38
N ASP A 492 -8.86 -21.96 -0.75
CA ASP A 492 -8.82 -22.63 -2.07
C ASP A 492 -7.42 -22.68 -2.70
N MET A 493 -6.46 -21.88 -2.25
CA MET A 493 -5.10 -21.83 -2.85
C MET A 493 -4.19 -22.99 -2.45
N LEU A 494 -4.51 -23.72 -1.38
CA LEU A 494 -3.74 -24.88 -0.92
C LEU A 494 -4.35 -26.23 -1.34
N SER A 495 -5.51 -26.21 -1.99
CA SER A 495 -6.28 -27.43 -2.29
C SER A 495 -6.89 -27.42 -3.69
N GLY A 496 -6.09 -27.23 -4.75
CA GLY A 496 -6.68 -27.36 -6.09
C GLY A 496 -5.78 -27.15 -7.29
N SER A 497 -5.14 -28.23 -7.72
CA SER A 497 -4.70 -28.55 -9.09
C SER A 497 -3.75 -27.60 -9.82
N SER A 498 -2.59 -28.14 -10.17
CA SER A 498 -1.95 -27.93 -11.47
C SER A 498 -3.01 -27.92 -12.57
N ILE A 499 -3.32 -26.75 -13.10
CA ILE A 499 -4.01 -26.63 -14.38
C ILE A 499 -2.90 -26.57 -15.42
N THR A 500 -2.81 -27.66 -16.19
CA THR A 500 -2.00 -27.86 -17.39
C THR A 500 -2.13 -26.75 -18.41
#